data_AF-A0A813I539-F1
#
_entry.id   AF-A0A813I539-F1
#
_cell.length_a   1.000
_cell.length_b   1.000
_cell.length_c   1.000
_cell.angle_alpha   90.00
_cell.angle_beta   90.00
_cell.angle_gamma   90.00
#
_symmetry.space_group_name_H-M   'P 1'
#
loop_
_entity.id
_entity.type
_entity.pdbx_description
1 polymer ?
#
loop_
_entity_poly.entity_id
_entity_poly.type
_entity_poly.pdbx_seq_one_letter_code
_entity_poly.pdbx_strand_id
1 'polypeptide(L)'
;MGDDLFARLVVILRPKLEADADLAATPSAITESTPQSGSSVCSVSSVIEKSFSLKELELLAKGCGLKREGVNWGKEGTPNRRKAEIAAALAALEDGTVGDVAEPGLLTTDEEDSGNLAAVDPGDPLVEKLYDAFLLDDLVDLACRFGIKRRGVNWGKDGTPRRRKHDIIAALLAHHAQQQLEDLSPSDLIETEQGRTIKNQGMDRCNSDQPAETKQDIVSNEDESDAATEEEPQLQALVDLGHESSWCAYYVDDVQEEPHTGYMSRAAYRKRLQDAGLLQRDQDVFHIIASANGGPDHPDSYLGALGASFNRSIGCRFDALCCFIAGLEKTEKAVRRALEAERLYRSDPARKPRVYSKSPPVFYSENAYNLQAGRCLTGAELLERGRLTCYQACLRPVWPKLQSSRGLKEQQQQLQQ
;
A
#
# COMPACT_ATOMS: atom_id res chain seq x y z
N MET A 1 -9.02 18.25 0.29
CA MET A 1 -7.57 17.92 0.28
C MET A 1 -6.68 19.01 -0.36
N GLY A 2 -7.20 20.18 -0.76
CA GLY A 2 -6.38 21.27 -1.32
C GLY A 2 -5.71 22.19 -0.29
N ASP A 3 -6.27 22.28 0.92
CA ASP A 3 -5.84 23.28 1.92
C ASP A 3 -4.49 22.95 2.61
N ASP A 4 -4.09 21.67 2.62
CA ASP A 4 -2.86 21.21 3.27
C ASP A 4 -1.59 21.49 2.44
N LEU A 5 -1.73 21.54 1.11
CA LEU A 5 -0.62 21.84 0.20
C LEU A 5 -0.34 23.35 0.14
N PHE A 6 -1.38 24.17 0.31
CA PHE A 6 -1.27 25.63 0.40
C PHE A 6 -0.58 26.07 1.70
N ALA A 7 -0.94 25.46 2.84
CA ALA A 7 -0.26 25.70 4.12
C ALA A 7 1.24 25.34 4.05
N ARG A 8 1.59 24.25 3.36
CA ARG A 8 2.99 23.84 3.14
C ARG A 8 3.75 24.79 2.23
N LEU A 9 3.11 25.34 1.19
CA LEU A 9 3.73 26.34 0.32
C LEU A 9 4.08 27.62 1.09
N VAL A 10 3.15 28.13 1.90
CA VAL A 10 3.35 29.33 2.73
C VAL A 10 4.46 29.13 3.77
N VAL A 11 4.54 27.95 4.40
CA VAL A 11 5.60 27.60 5.35
C VAL A 11 6.98 27.49 4.67
N ILE A 12 7.04 27.04 3.42
CA ILE A 12 8.30 26.94 2.66
C ILE A 12 8.76 28.31 2.12
N LEU A 13 7.82 29.17 1.73
CA LEU A 13 8.12 30.49 1.15
C LEU A 13 8.45 31.55 2.20
N ARG A 14 7.81 31.51 3.37
CA ARG A 14 7.96 32.55 4.42
C ARG A 14 9.42 32.77 4.87
N PRO A 15 10.22 31.74 5.21
CA PRO A 15 11.61 31.95 5.66
C PRO A 15 12.53 32.52 4.56
N LYS A 16 12.24 32.22 3.28
CA LYS A 16 13.01 32.72 2.14
C LYS A 16 12.65 34.18 1.80
N LEU A 17 11.37 34.53 1.92
CA LEU A 17 10.90 35.91 1.74
C LEU A 17 11.34 36.83 2.87
N GLU A 18 11.36 36.33 4.11
CA GLU A 18 11.84 37.07 5.29
C GLU A 18 13.37 37.27 5.25
N ALA A 19 14.14 36.27 4.83
CA ALA A 19 15.60 36.39 4.68
C ALA A 19 16.03 37.44 3.63
N ASP A 20 15.25 37.60 2.55
CA ASP A 20 15.50 38.63 1.53
C ASP A 20 15.00 40.03 1.97
N ALA A 21 14.00 40.10 2.85
CA ALA A 21 13.53 41.36 3.45
C ALA A 21 14.50 41.91 4.52
N ASP A 22 15.14 41.05 5.30
CA ASP A 22 16.12 41.44 6.32
C ASP A 22 17.45 41.92 5.72
N LEU A 23 17.80 41.48 4.51
CA LEU A 23 18.93 42.03 3.73
C LEU A 23 18.68 43.45 3.22
N ALA A 24 17.43 43.94 3.24
CA ALA A 24 17.09 45.32 2.90
C ALA A 24 17.06 46.28 4.12
N ALA A 25 17.23 45.76 5.35
CA ALA A 25 17.08 46.52 6.59
C ALA A 25 18.39 46.66 7.39
N THR A 26 19.49 47.06 6.75
CA THR A 26 20.65 47.61 7.48
C THR A 26 20.55 49.13 7.61
N PRO A 27 20.52 49.71 8.82
CA PRO A 27 20.56 51.16 9.00
C PRO A 27 21.99 51.66 8.79
N SER A 28 22.30 52.10 7.58
CA SER A 28 23.51 52.90 7.34
C SER A 28 23.22 54.38 7.55
N ALA A 29 24.18 55.01 8.23
CA ALA A 29 24.14 56.37 8.72
C ALA A 29 23.84 57.41 7.63
N ILE A 30 23.16 58.45 8.09
CA ILE A 30 22.77 59.68 7.42
C ILE A 30 23.97 60.33 6.70
N THR A 31 23.87 60.46 5.38
CA THR A 31 24.39 61.62 4.64
C THR A 31 23.33 62.07 3.64
N GLU A 32 22.89 63.31 3.82
CA GLU A 32 21.89 63.98 2.99
C GLU A 32 22.34 64.08 1.53
N SER A 33 21.61 63.44 0.62
CA SER A 33 21.46 63.95 -0.74
C SER A 33 20.16 63.46 -1.39
N THR A 34 19.47 64.44 -1.97
CA THR A 34 18.24 64.51 -2.78
C THR A 34 17.66 63.21 -3.37
N PRO A 35 16.34 62.94 -3.26
CA PRO A 35 15.74 61.71 -3.79
C PRO A 35 15.54 61.77 -5.30
N GLN A 36 16.22 60.90 -6.05
CA GLN A 36 15.76 60.46 -7.36
C GLN A 36 14.72 59.34 -7.17
N SER A 37 13.49 59.63 -7.60
CA SER A 37 12.37 58.71 -7.67
C SER A 37 12.68 57.54 -8.61
N GLY A 38 12.94 56.37 -8.04
CA GLY A 38 13.13 55.11 -8.77
C GLY A 38 12.97 53.90 -7.86
N SER A 39 11.84 53.81 -7.15
CA SER A 39 11.50 52.60 -6.37
C SER A 39 11.10 51.49 -7.36
N SER A 40 12.08 50.68 -7.76
CA SER A 40 11.85 49.44 -8.51
C SER A 40 11.30 48.39 -7.56
N VAL A 41 9.98 48.34 -7.42
CA VAL A 41 9.28 47.30 -6.65
C VAL A 41 9.57 45.96 -7.33
N CYS A 42 10.30 45.06 -6.66
CA CYS A 42 10.49 43.70 -7.15
C CYS A 42 9.13 43.01 -7.19
N SER A 43 8.65 42.62 -8.38
CA SER A 43 7.42 41.84 -8.50
C SER A 43 7.61 40.47 -7.85
N VAL A 44 6.57 39.94 -7.20
CA VAL A 44 6.57 38.59 -6.59
C VAL A 44 7.01 37.53 -7.61
N SER A 45 6.56 37.66 -8.86
CA SER A 45 7.00 36.81 -9.97
C SER A 45 8.51 36.83 -10.21
N SER A 46 9.18 37.97 -10.04
CA SER A 46 10.63 38.10 -10.21
C SER A 46 11.41 37.45 -9.05
N VAL A 47 10.86 37.44 -7.84
CA VAL A 47 11.43 36.76 -6.67
C VAL A 47 11.30 35.25 -6.86
N ILE A 48 10.10 34.77 -7.21
CA ILE A 48 9.85 33.34 -7.51
C ILE A 48 10.76 32.87 -8.67
N GLU A 49 10.89 33.67 -9.74
CA GLU A 49 11.75 33.31 -10.86
C GLU A 49 13.23 33.21 -10.47
N LYS A 50 13.73 34.05 -9.56
CA LYS A 50 15.15 33.98 -9.13
C LYS A 50 15.41 32.85 -8.14
N SER A 51 14.46 32.57 -7.25
CA SER A 51 14.65 31.69 -6.09
C SER A 51 14.48 30.19 -6.36
N PHE A 52 13.91 29.80 -7.49
CA PHE A 52 13.65 28.40 -7.84
C PHE A 52 14.26 28.02 -9.18
N SER A 53 14.70 26.78 -9.35
CA SER A 53 15.05 26.22 -10.65
C SER A 53 13.79 25.94 -11.48
N LEU A 54 13.93 25.81 -12.81
CA LEU A 54 12.80 25.48 -13.68
C LEU A 54 12.11 24.17 -13.25
N LYS A 55 12.88 23.15 -12.83
CA LYS A 55 12.32 21.87 -12.37
C LYS A 55 11.49 22.01 -11.10
N GLU A 56 11.92 22.85 -10.15
CA GLU A 56 11.17 23.11 -8.92
C GLU A 56 9.87 23.87 -9.23
N LEU A 57 9.92 24.86 -10.12
CA LEU A 57 8.72 25.57 -10.58
C LEU A 57 7.73 24.64 -11.30
N GLU A 58 8.24 23.69 -12.12
CA GLU A 58 7.38 22.68 -12.76
C GLU A 58 6.69 21.75 -11.74
N LEU A 59 7.39 21.38 -10.65
CA LEU A 59 6.82 20.57 -9.58
C LEU A 59 5.78 21.35 -8.78
N LEU A 60 6.07 22.60 -8.42
CA LEU A 60 5.15 23.48 -7.72
C LEU A 60 3.88 23.74 -8.53
N ALA A 61 4.03 24.05 -9.82
CA ALA A 61 2.89 24.26 -10.71
C ALA A 61 2.03 23.00 -10.91
N LYS A 62 2.62 21.80 -10.90
CA LYS A 62 1.84 20.55 -10.86
C LYS A 62 1.08 20.40 -9.53
N GLY A 63 1.73 20.67 -8.40
CA GLY A 63 1.11 20.60 -7.07
C GLY A 63 -0.05 21.60 -6.89
N CYS A 64 0.04 22.76 -7.53
CA CYS A 64 -1.01 23.79 -7.52
C CYS A 64 -2.08 23.61 -8.61
N GLY A 65 -2.05 22.52 -9.39
CA GLY A 65 -3.04 22.27 -10.43
C GLY A 65 -2.89 23.12 -11.70
N LEU A 66 -1.84 23.93 -11.83
CA LEU A 66 -1.54 24.71 -13.05
C LEU A 66 -1.16 23.83 -14.25
N LYS A 67 -0.86 22.54 -14.01
CA LYS A 67 -0.60 21.55 -15.06
C LYS A 67 -1.17 20.18 -14.69
N ARG A 68 -2.12 19.69 -15.49
CA ARG A 68 -2.66 18.34 -15.40
C ARG A 68 -1.67 17.29 -15.91
N GLU A 69 -1.75 16.08 -15.36
CA GLU A 69 -0.93 14.97 -15.83
C GLU A 69 -1.29 14.61 -17.28
N GLY A 70 -0.28 14.39 -18.13
CA GLY A 70 -0.47 14.13 -19.56
C GLY A 70 -0.64 15.37 -20.46
N VAL A 71 -0.91 16.57 -19.90
CA VAL A 71 -1.00 17.81 -20.69
C VAL A 71 0.40 18.39 -20.92
N ASN A 72 0.72 18.75 -22.17
CA ASN A 72 1.98 19.42 -22.49
C ASN A 72 1.93 20.90 -22.07
N TRP A 73 3.05 21.43 -21.58
CA TRP A 73 3.18 22.87 -21.27
C TRP A 73 2.85 23.72 -22.50
N GLY A 74 2.12 24.82 -22.32
CA GLY A 74 1.66 25.70 -23.41
C GLY A 74 0.42 25.20 -24.16
N LYS A 75 -0.20 24.11 -23.70
CA LYS A 75 -1.51 23.63 -24.20
C LYS A 75 -2.58 23.79 -23.12
N GLU A 76 -3.84 23.94 -23.55
CA GLU A 76 -5.02 23.90 -22.67
C GLU A 76 -4.93 24.89 -21.49
N GLY A 77 -4.43 26.11 -21.74
CA GLY A 77 -4.32 27.15 -20.72
C GLY A 77 -3.16 26.98 -19.74
N THR A 78 -2.33 25.94 -19.87
CA THR A 78 -1.10 25.82 -19.07
C THR A 78 -0.06 26.86 -19.51
N PRO A 79 0.69 27.47 -18.57
CA PRO A 79 1.76 28.41 -18.93
C PRO A 79 2.80 27.72 -19.82
N ASN A 80 3.52 28.46 -20.67
CA ASN A 80 4.58 27.81 -21.43
C ASN A 80 5.68 27.32 -20.48
N ARG A 81 6.50 26.38 -20.96
CA ARG A 81 7.64 25.82 -20.22
C ARG A 81 8.81 26.82 -20.07
N ARG A 82 8.50 28.08 -19.83
CA ARG A 82 9.44 29.18 -19.58
C ARG A 82 9.35 29.55 -18.11
N LYS A 83 10.52 29.75 -17.51
CA LYS A 83 10.67 30.01 -16.08
C LYS A 83 9.81 31.19 -15.60
N ALA A 84 9.90 32.32 -16.30
CA ALA A 84 9.12 33.52 -16.04
C ALA A 84 7.60 33.29 -16.11
N GLU A 85 7.10 32.48 -17.05
CA GLU A 85 5.66 32.25 -17.22
C GLU A 85 5.08 31.36 -16.12
N ILE A 86 5.83 30.32 -15.70
CA ILE A 86 5.42 29.48 -14.58
C ILE A 86 5.46 30.29 -13.27
N ALA A 87 6.50 31.12 -13.07
CA ALA A 87 6.62 32.00 -11.92
C ALA A 87 5.49 33.05 -11.87
N ALA A 88 5.12 33.64 -13.01
CA ALA A 88 4.02 34.58 -13.10
C ALA A 88 2.66 33.91 -12.84
N ALA A 89 2.43 32.70 -13.35
CA ALA A 89 1.20 31.95 -13.09
C ALA A 89 1.05 31.55 -11.61
N LEU A 90 2.16 31.18 -10.96
CA LEU A 90 2.17 30.90 -9.52
C LEU A 90 1.92 32.17 -8.68
N ALA A 91 2.51 33.31 -9.06
CA ALA A 91 2.25 34.59 -8.40
C ALA A 91 0.78 35.04 -8.57
N ALA A 92 0.20 34.87 -9.75
CA ALA A 92 -1.22 35.19 -9.98
C ALA A 92 -2.17 34.32 -9.15
N LEU A 93 -1.79 33.06 -8.90
CA LEU A 93 -2.52 32.15 -8.03
C LEU A 93 -2.49 32.61 -6.56
N GLU A 94 -1.33 33.13 -6.11
CA GLU A 94 -1.16 33.69 -4.76
C GLU A 94 -1.95 35.00 -4.57
N ASP A 95 -1.96 35.86 -5.59
CA ASP A 95 -2.70 37.12 -5.58
C ASP A 95 -4.22 36.91 -5.77
N GLY A 96 -4.69 35.68 -5.97
CA GLY A 96 -6.11 35.36 -6.19
C GLY A 96 -6.68 35.95 -7.48
N THR A 97 -5.82 36.28 -8.46
CA THR A 97 -6.21 36.95 -9.71
C THR A 97 -6.55 36.00 -10.85
N VAL A 98 -6.56 34.69 -10.61
CA VAL A 98 -6.93 33.69 -11.62
C VAL A 98 -8.46 33.63 -11.74
N GLY A 99 -8.99 34.28 -12.79
CA GLY A 99 -10.40 34.13 -13.17
C GLY A 99 -10.71 32.75 -13.74
N ASP A 100 -11.92 32.25 -13.47
CA ASP A 100 -12.44 30.93 -13.87
C ASP A 100 -12.00 30.51 -15.28
N VAL A 101 -11.14 29.48 -15.36
CA VAL A 101 -10.66 28.93 -16.63
C VAL A 101 -11.69 27.92 -17.17
N ALA A 102 -12.34 28.35 -18.25
CA ALA A 102 -13.37 27.75 -19.11
C ALA A 102 -13.49 26.20 -19.22
N GLU A 103 -14.75 25.75 -19.30
CA GLU A 103 -15.15 24.40 -19.75
C GLU A 103 -14.76 24.11 -21.23
N PRO A 104 -14.39 22.87 -21.59
CA PRO A 104 -14.03 22.52 -22.95
C PRO A 104 -15.24 22.10 -23.80
N GLY A 105 -15.40 22.79 -24.93
CA GLY A 105 -16.38 22.50 -25.97
C GLY A 105 -16.03 21.31 -26.87
N LEU A 106 -17.11 20.76 -27.42
CA LEU A 106 -17.29 19.65 -28.36
C LEU A 106 -16.36 19.68 -29.59
N LEU A 107 -15.65 18.58 -29.87
CA LEU A 107 -15.05 18.33 -31.19
C LEU A 107 -15.05 16.83 -31.50
N THR A 108 -15.79 16.46 -32.54
CA THR A 108 -15.93 15.11 -33.09
C THR A 108 -14.81 14.80 -34.06
N THR A 109 -14.11 13.68 -33.89
CA THR A 109 -13.36 13.02 -34.96
C THR A 109 -13.55 11.52 -34.86
N ASP A 110 -13.93 10.92 -35.99
CA ASP A 110 -14.04 9.49 -36.22
C ASP A 110 -12.65 8.82 -36.09
N GLU A 111 -12.52 7.87 -35.17
CA GLU A 111 -11.42 6.89 -35.17
C GLU A 111 -11.95 5.48 -34.96
N GLU A 112 -11.30 4.57 -35.67
CA GLU A 112 -11.71 3.20 -35.96
C GLU A 112 -11.80 2.30 -34.72
N ASP A 113 -12.74 1.36 -34.82
CA ASP A 113 -13.19 0.36 -33.86
C ASP A 113 -12.06 -0.57 -33.37
N SER A 114 -11.22 -0.07 -32.45
CA SER A 114 -10.41 -0.92 -31.58
C SER A 114 -11.27 -1.32 -30.39
N GLY A 115 -11.59 -2.62 -30.30
CA GLY A 115 -12.48 -3.22 -29.30
C GLY A 115 -12.41 -2.52 -27.93
N ASN A 116 -13.55 -1.91 -27.59
CA ASN A 116 -13.74 -1.05 -26.44
C ASN A 116 -13.60 -1.87 -25.15
N LEU A 117 -12.37 -2.05 -24.66
CA LEU A 117 -12.12 -2.43 -23.27
C LEU A 117 -12.81 -1.35 -22.44
N ALA A 118 -13.82 -1.74 -21.65
CA ALA A 118 -14.53 -0.82 -20.76
C ALA A 118 -13.50 0.05 -20.03
N ALA A 119 -13.55 1.35 -20.27
CA ALA A 119 -12.56 2.29 -19.75
C ALA A 119 -12.61 2.24 -18.23
N VAL A 120 -11.65 1.55 -17.63
CA VAL A 120 -11.44 1.58 -16.18
C VAL A 120 -11.02 2.99 -15.84
N ASP A 121 -11.74 3.63 -14.92
CA ASP A 121 -11.44 4.98 -14.48
C ASP A 121 -10.00 5.01 -13.93
N PRO A 122 -9.08 5.77 -14.54
CA PRO A 122 -7.72 5.88 -14.04
C PRO A 122 -7.65 6.49 -12.63
N GLY A 123 -8.71 7.17 -12.17
CA GLY A 123 -8.84 7.67 -10.80
C GLY A 123 -9.39 6.66 -9.79
N ASP A 124 -9.64 5.41 -10.18
CA ASP A 124 -10.07 4.37 -9.24
C ASP A 124 -8.96 4.12 -8.18
N PRO A 125 -9.25 4.26 -6.87
CA PRO A 125 -8.27 4.04 -5.81
C PRO A 125 -7.60 2.66 -5.85
N LEU A 126 -8.29 1.65 -6.39
CA LEU A 126 -7.71 0.32 -6.59
C LEU A 126 -6.63 0.33 -7.69
N VAL A 127 -6.87 1.05 -8.77
CA VAL A 127 -5.90 1.20 -9.87
C VAL A 127 -4.66 1.91 -9.36
N GLU A 128 -4.81 2.98 -8.58
CA GLU A 128 -3.68 3.69 -7.96
C GLU A 128 -2.85 2.77 -7.04
N LYS A 129 -3.52 2.03 -6.15
CA LYS A 129 -2.84 1.06 -5.26
C LYS A 129 -2.06 -0.01 -6.05
N LEU A 130 -2.63 -0.54 -7.12
CA LEU A 130 -1.96 -1.51 -7.99
C LEU A 130 -0.79 -0.87 -8.76
N TYR A 131 -0.93 0.40 -9.14
CA TYR A 131 0.09 1.15 -9.84
C TYR A 131 1.36 1.32 -9.02
N ASP A 132 1.20 1.61 -7.72
CA ASP A 132 2.29 1.79 -6.76
C ASP A 132 2.90 0.45 -6.29
N ALA A 133 2.06 -0.57 -6.10
CA ALA A 133 2.51 -1.86 -5.57
C ALA A 133 3.34 -2.71 -6.55
N PHE A 134 3.15 -2.55 -7.87
CA PHE A 134 3.78 -3.43 -8.87
C PHE A 134 4.71 -2.68 -9.82
N LEU A 135 5.86 -3.28 -10.15
CA LEU A 135 6.69 -2.81 -11.25
C LEU A 135 6.03 -3.19 -12.58
N LEU A 136 6.36 -2.46 -13.65
CA LEU A 136 5.82 -2.76 -14.98
C LEU A 136 6.13 -4.21 -15.41
N ASP A 137 7.33 -4.71 -15.11
CA ASP A 137 7.72 -6.07 -15.49
C ASP A 137 6.94 -7.15 -14.71
N ASP A 138 6.51 -6.86 -13.47
CA ASP A 138 5.65 -7.77 -12.70
C ASP A 138 4.26 -7.87 -13.34
N LEU A 139 3.69 -6.72 -13.73
CA LEU A 139 2.41 -6.66 -14.45
C LEU A 139 2.49 -7.37 -15.81
N VAL A 140 3.63 -7.26 -16.51
CA VAL A 140 3.88 -7.98 -17.76
C VAL A 140 3.86 -9.50 -17.54
N ASP A 141 4.53 -10.00 -16.50
CA ASP A 141 4.55 -11.44 -16.19
C ASP A 141 3.15 -11.93 -15.79
N LEU A 142 2.44 -11.16 -14.98
CA LEU A 142 1.08 -11.45 -14.56
C LEU A 142 0.12 -11.55 -15.76
N ALA A 143 0.14 -10.57 -16.66
CA ALA A 143 -0.65 -10.59 -17.90
C ALA A 143 -0.31 -11.77 -18.82
N CYS A 144 0.95 -12.24 -18.83
CA CYS A 144 1.31 -13.46 -19.57
C CYS A 144 0.74 -14.72 -18.91
N ARG A 145 0.71 -14.80 -17.58
CA ARG A 145 0.17 -15.95 -16.82
C ARG A 145 -1.35 -16.07 -16.98
N PHE A 146 -2.07 -14.95 -17.01
CA PHE A 146 -3.50 -14.92 -17.25
C PHE A 146 -3.88 -15.02 -18.73
N GLY A 147 -2.93 -15.21 -19.64
CA GLY A 147 -3.22 -15.38 -21.06
C GLY A 147 -3.65 -14.11 -21.80
N ILE A 148 -3.69 -12.96 -21.12
CA ILE A 148 -3.94 -11.63 -21.72
C ILE A 148 -2.86 -11.30 -22.76
N LYS A 149 -1.62 -11.77 -22.54
CA LYS A 149 -0.53 -11.70 -23.51
C LYS A 149 0.07 -13.07 -23.82
N ARG A 150 0.14 -13.41 -25.11
CA ARG A 150 0.86 -14.60 -25.60
C ARG A 150 2.37 -14.35 -25.70
N ARG A 151 3.19 -15.38 -25.42
CA ARG A 151 4.64 -15.31 -25.62
C ARG A 151 4.95 -15.11 -27.10
N GLY A 152 5.80 -14.13 -27.40
CA GLY A 152 6.20 -13.78 -28.78
C GLY A 152 5.29 -12.76 -29.47
N VAL A 153 4.15 -12.37 -28.89
CA VAL A 153 3.30 -11.30 -29.43
C VAL A 153 3.78 -9.94 -28.91
N ASN A 154 3.85 -8.95 -29.80
CA ASN A 154 4.19 -7.58 -29.45
C ASN A 154 3.00 -6.91 -28.76
N TRP A 155 3.25 -6.11 -27.72
CA TRP A 155 2.21 -5.34 -27.04
C TRP A 155 1.52 -4.35 -28.00
N GLY A 156 0.23 -4.10 -27.80
CA GLY A 156 -0.57 -3.22 -28.66
C GLY A 156 -0.90 -3.80 -30.02
N LYS A 157 -0.66 -5.10 -30.24
CA LYS A 157 -1.09 -5.85 -31.43
C LYS A 157 -2.03 -6.98 -31.04
N ASP A 158 -2.91 -7.36 -31.96
CA ASP A 158 -3.80 -8.53 -31.83
C ASP A 158 -4.65 -8.52 -30.54
N GLY A 159 -5.16 -7.34 -30.16
CA GLY A 159 -5.97 -7.15 -28.96
C GLY A 159 -5.20 -7.17 -27.64
N THR A 160 -3.87 -7.31 -27.66
CA THR A 160 -3.06 -7.15 -26.45
C THR A 160 -3.02 -5.68 -26.02
N PRO A 161 -3.09 -5.38 -24.71
CA PRO A 161 -3.00 -4.00 -24.24
C PRO A 161 -1.65 -3.39 -24.62
N ARG A 162 -1.52 -2.06 -24.59
CA ARG A 162 -0.22 -1.42 -24.82
C ARG A 162 0.70 -1.69 -23.62
N ARG A 163 2.02 -1.62 -23.80
CA ARG A 163 3.01 -1.85 -22.72
C ARG A 163 3.11 -0.64 -21.78
N ARG A 164 1.99 -0.25 -21.16
CA ARG A 164 1.92 0.78 -20.12
C ARG A 164 1.24 0.19 -18.90
N LYS A 165 1.61 0.64 -17.70
CA LYS A 165 1.07 0.09 -16.45
C LYS A 165 -0.46 0.13 -16.42
N HIS A 166 -1.06 1.29 -16.72
CA HIS A 166 -2.52 1.46 -16.70
C HIS A 166 -3.24 0.51 -17.67
N ASP A 167 -2.75 0.40 -18.91
CA ASP A 167 -3.36 -0.47 -19.92
C ASP A 167 -3.35 -1.95 -19.49
N ILE A 168 -2.26 -2.38 -18.85
CA ILE A 168 -2.11 -3.76 -18.36
C ILE A 168 -3.01 -4.01 -17.13
N ILE A 169 -3.06 -3.06 -16.19
CA ILE A 169 -3.93 -3.15 -15.01
C ILE A 169 -5.40 -3.20 -15.44
N ALA A 170 -5.82 -2.32 -16.35
CA ALA A 170 -7.18 -2.31 -16.88
C ALA A 170 -7.54 -3.64 -17.54
N ALA A 171 -6.65 -4.20 -18.36
CA ALA A 171 -6.87 -5.50 -18.98
C ALA A 171 -6.94 -6.65 -17.97
N LEU A 172 -6.13 -6.61 -16.90
CA LEU A 172 -6.17 -7.60 -15.81
C LEU A 172 -7.49 -7.54 -15.03
N LEU A 173 -7.96 -6.34 -14.73
CA LEU A 173 -9.25 -6.13 -14.04
C LEU A 173 -10.42 -6.59 -14.91
N ALA A 174 -10.41 -6.25 -16.20
CA ALA A 174 -11.43 -6.70 -17.15
C ALA A 174 -11.44 -8.24 -17.27
N HIS A 175 -10.28 -8.87 -17.35
CA HIS A 175 -10.16 -10.34 -17.39
C HIS A 175 -10.71 -10.98 -16.10
N HIS A 176 -10.39 -10.43 -14.93
CA HIS A 176 -10.92 -10.92 -13.66
C HIS A 176 -12.44 -10.77 -13.56
N ALA A 177 -13.00 -9.63 -14.00
CA ALA A 177 -14.44 -9.42 -14.05
C ALA A 177 -15.14 -10.43 -14.98
N GLN A 178 -14.53 -10.76 -16.12
CA GLN A 178 -15.04 -11.78 -17.02
C GLN A 178 -15.04 -13.18 -16.37
N GLN A 179 -13.97 -13.55 -15.65
CA GLN A 179 -13.92 -14.83 -14.93
C GLN A 179 -15.01 -14.92 -13.86
N GLN A 180 -15.27 -13.84 -13.12
CA GLN A 180 -16.36 -13.81 -12.14
C GLN A 180 -17.74 -13.99 -12.78
N LEU A 181 -17.95 -13.48 -13.99
CA LEU A 181 -19.19 -13.69 -14.75
C LEU A 181 -19.34 -15.14 -15.24
N GLU A 182 -18.24 -15.78 -15.64
CA GLU A 182 -18.23 -17.18 -16.08
C GLU A 182 -18.43 -18.18 -14.92
N ASP A 183 -17.98 -17.82 -13.71
CA ASP A 183 -18.14 -18.64 -12.50
C ASP A 183 -19.56 -18.58 -11.90
N LEU A 184 -20.36 -17.56 -12.24
CA LEU A 184 -21.77 -17.51 -11.84
C LEU A 184 -22.56 -18.58 -12.59
N SER A 185 -23.29 -19.43 -11.86
CA SER A 185 -24.08 -20.47 -12.52
C SER A 185 -25.21 -19.82 -13.33
N PRO A 186 -25.66 -20.42 -14.44
CA PRO A 186 -26.78 -19.91 -15.22
C PRO A 186 -28.06 -19.67 -14.39
N SER A 187 -28.21 -20.37 -13.26
CA SER A 187 -29.35 -20.21 -12.35
C SER A 187 -29.29 -18.87 -11.59
N ASP A 188 -28.09 -18.41 -11.22
CA ASP A 188 -27.87 -17.18 -10.46
C ASP A 188 -28.04 -15.92 -11.34
N LEU A 189 -27.78 -16.06 -12.65
CA LEU A 189 -28.00 -15.01 -13.64
C LEU A 189 -29.50 -14.74 -13.88
N ILE A 190 -30.35 -15.77 -13.77
CA ILE A 190 -31.80 -15.64 -13.96
C ILE A 190 -32.43 -14.90 -12.76
N GLU A 191 -31.98 -15.15 -11.53
CA GLU A 191 -32.51 -14.46 -10.34
C GLU A 191 -32.13 -12.98 -10.32
N THR A 192 -30.93 -12.62 -10.82
CA THR A 192 -30.49 -11.22 -10.88
C THR A 192 -31.22 -10.39 -11.94
N GLU A 193 -31.61 -10.97 -13.08
CA GLU A 193 -32.47 -10.29 -14.06
C GLU A 193 -33.93 -10.15 -13.59
N GLN A 194 -34.47 -11.16 -12.90
CA GLN A 194 -35.83 -11.08 -12.34
C GLN A 194 -35.92 -10.03 -11.22
N GLY A 195 -34.90 -9.91 -10.36
CA GLY A 195 -34.83 -8.89 -9.32
C GLY A 195 -34.75 -7.45 -9.87
N ARG A 196 -34.05 -7.23 -10.99
CA ARG A 196 -33.98 -5.90 -11.65
C ARG A 196 -35.31 -5.50 -12.30
N THR A 197 -36.05 -6.46 -12.85
CA THR A 197 -37.35 -6.20 -13.47
C THR A 197 -38.41 -5.77 -12.45
N ILE A 198 -38.36 -6.31 -11.23
CA ILE A 198 -39.30 -5.96 -10.14
C ILE A 198 -39.03 -4.56 -9.58
N LYS A 199 -37.76 -4.13 -9.47
CA LYS A 199 -37.42 -2.78 -8.97
C LYS A 199 -37.86 -1.66 -9.92
N ASN A 200 -37.85 -1.88 -11.23
CA ASN A 200 -38.27 -0.87 -12.21
C ASN A 200 -39.80 -0.72 -12.31
N GLN A 201 -40.59 -1.65 -11.76
CA GLN A 201 -42.06 -1.52 -11.69
C GLN A 201 -42.57 -0.86 -10.40
N GLY A 202 -41.69 -0.59 -9.43
CA GLY A 202 -42.05 -0.06 -8.11
C GLY A 202 -42.00 1.46 -7.96
N MET A 203 -41.57 2.22 -8.98
CA MET A 203 -41.17 3.62 -8.81
C MET A 203 -42.20 4.68 -9.27
N ASP A 204 -43.46 4.28 -9.51
CA ASP A 204 -44.51 5.16 -10.08
C ASP A 204 -45.72 5.41 -9.17
N ARG A 205 -45.60 5.25 -7.84
CA ARG A 205 -46.68 5.65 -6.93
C ARG A 205 -46.15 6.29 -5.65
N CYS A 206 -46.28 7.62 -5.57
CA CYS A 206 -47.08 8.35 -4.57
C CYS A 206 -46.58 9.79 -4.40
N ASN A 207 -47.38 10.73 -4.90
CA ASN A 207 -47.40 12.14 -4.51
C ASN A 207 -48.77 12.39 -3.86
N SER A 208 -48.80 12.80 -2.59
CA SER A 208 -49.80 13.74 -2.02
C SER A 208 -49.64 13.87 -0.49
N ASP A 209 -49.15 15.03 -0.08
CA ASP A 209 -49.77 16.00 0.83
C ASP A 209 -50.04 15.73 2.33
N GLN A 210 -49.46 16.68 3.12
CA GLN A 210 -49.92 17.34 4.37
C GLN A 210 -49.51 16.74 5.76
N PRO A 211 -49.62 17.49 6.89
CA PRO A 211 -48.72 18.59 7.30
C PRO A 211 -48.37 18.62 8.83
N ALA A 212 -47.46 19.53 9.19
CA ALA A 212 -47.27 20.34 10.42
C ALA A 212 -47.61 19.89 11.87
N GLU A 213 -46.75 20.39 12.78
CA GLU A 213 -46.82 20.51 14.27
C GLU A 213 -46.41 19.25 15.06
N THR A 214 -45.60 19.29 16.14
CA THR A 214 -45.64 20.17 17.32
C THR A 214 -44.32 20.07 18.11
N LYS A 215 -43.96 21.17 18.79
CA LYS A 215 -42.86 21.31 19.78
C LYS A 215 -43.03 20.39 20.99
N GLN A 216 -41.92 19.94 21.59
CA GLN A 216 -41.78 19.86 23.06
C GLN A 216 -40.32 19.82 23.49
N ASP A 217 -40.01 20.71 24.44
CA ASP A 217 -38.79 20.79 25.23
C ASP A 217 -38.62 19.56 26.13
N ILE A 218 -37.37 19.16 26.44
CA ILE A 218 -36.95 18.58 27.73
C ILE A 218 -35.42 18.70 27.87
N VAL A 219 -35.05 19.58 28.80
CA VAL A 219 -34.07 19.48 29.91
C VAL A 219 -32.71 18.81 29.72
N SER A 220 -31.71 19.64 30.04
CA SER A 220 -30.33 19.45 30.51
C SER A 220 -29.93 18.11 31.17
N ASN A 221 -28.67 17.73 30.98
CA ASN A 221 -27.73 17.52 32.10
C ASN A 221 -26.28 17.69 31.62
N GLU A 222 -25.57 18.54 32.35
CA GLU A 222 -24.12 18.63 32.41
C GLU A 222 -23.58 17.38 33.14
N ASP A 223 -22.39 16.92 32.78
CA ASP A 223 -21.40 16.48 33.79
C ASP A 223 -20.00 16.36 33.17
N GLU A 224 -19.06 16.86 33.96
CA GLU A 224 -17.62 16.99 33.76
C GLU A 224 -16.89 15.63 33.78
N SER A 225 -15.72 15.55 33.13
CA SER A 225 -14.43 15.29 33.83
C SER A 225 -13.28 14.97 32.86
N ASP A 226 -12.26 15.83 32.94
CA ASP A 226 -10.82 15.55 33.04
C ASP A 226 -10.25 14.20 32.55
N ALA A 227 -9.30 14.25 31.62
CA ALA A 227 -7.95 13.72 31.85
C ALA A 227 -6.97 13.98 30.68
N ALA A 228 -5.76 14.40 31.08
CA ALA A 228 -4.45 14.06 30.53
C ALA A 228 -3.94 14.77 29.26
N THR A 229 -3.19 15.84 29.56
CA THR A 229 -1.91 16.29 29.02
C THR A 229 -1.25 15.43 27.92
N GLU A 230 -1.00 16.11 26.81
CA GLU A 230 -0.12 15.75 25.70
C GLU A 230 1.36 15.81 26.12
N GLU A 231 2.20 14.86 25.65
CA GLU A 231 3.53 15.09 25.04
C GLU A 231 4.27 13.74 24.81
N GLU A 232 4.22 13.22 23.56
CA GLU A 232 5.37 12.70 22.78
C GLU A 232 4.88 12.00 21.48
N PRO A 233 5.01 12.63 20.30
CA PRO A 233 5.02 11.91 19.04
C PRO A 233 6.34 12.13 18.30
N GLN A 234 6.96 11.09 17.72
CA GLN A 234 7.69 11.13 16.42
C GLN A 234 8.58 9.91 16.05
N LEU A 235 8.25 8.67 16.45
CA LEU A 235 8.94 7.47 15.88
C LEU A 235 8.03 6.34 15.39
N GLN A 236 6.70 6.54 15.31
CA GLN A 236 5.74 5.48 14.98
C GLN A 236 5.32 5.39 13.50
N ALA A 237 5.81 6.26 12.61
CA ALA A 237 5.26 6.39 11.26
C ALA A 237 5.90 5.53 10.15
N LEU A 238 6.69 4.48 10.47
CA LEU A 238 7.37 3.67 9.44
C LEU A 238 7.10 2.14 9.53
N VAL A 239 6.10 1.70 10.29
CA VAL A 239 5.68 0.28 10.28
C VAL A 239 4.15 0.15 10.41
N ASP A 240 3.41 0.85 9.54
CA ASP A 240 2.00 0.51 9.28
C ASP A 240 1.90 -0.15 7.90
N LEU A 241 2.42 -1.38 7.81
CA LEU A 241 1.97 -2.32 6.79
C LEU A 241 0.67 -2.91 7.33
N GLY A 242 -0.45 -2.39 6.82
CA GLY A 242 -1.81 -2.61 7.31
C GLY A 242 -2.11 -4.02 7.85
N HIS A 243 -2.67 -4.02 9.05
CA HIS A 243 -3.19 -5.15 9.82
C HIS A 243 -4.30 -5.97 9.13
N GLU A 244 -4.68 -5.65 7.88
CA GLU A 244 -5.87 -6.17 7.19
C GLU A 244 -5.54 -7.08 6.00
N SER A 245 -4.33 -7.63 5.92
CA SER A 245 -4.09 -8.74 5.00
C SER A 245 -4.79 -9.99 5.54
N SER A 246 -5.96 -10.31 4.95
CA SER A 246 -6.92 -11.36 5.38
C SER A 246 -6.36 -12.78 5.57
N TRP A 247 -5.08 -13.00 5.26
CA TRP A 247 -4.35 -14.23 5.56
C TRP A 247 -4.12 -14.41 7.08
N CYS A 248 -4.01 -13.32 7.83
CA CYS A 248 -3.93 -13.35 9.29
C CYS A 248 -5.27 -13.67 9.97
N ALA A 249 -6.40 -13.64 9.25
CA ALA A 249 -7.74 -13.79 9.82
C ALA A 249 -8.17 -15.25 10.05
N TYR A 250 -7.39 -16.25 9.63
CA TYR A 250 -7.67 -17.67 9.93
C TYR A 250 -7.20 -18.07 11.33
N TYR A 251 -7.44 -17.21 12.31
CA TYR A 251 -7.41 -17.62 13.71
C TYR A 251 -8.75 -18.25 14.06
N VAL A 252 -8.67 -19.49 14.51
CA VAL A 252 -9.74 -20.12 15.31
C VAL A 252 -9.58 -19.64 16.76
N ASP A 253 -9.35 -18.34 16.97
CA ASP A 253 -9.44 -17.75 18.31
C ASP A 253 -10.92 -17.43 18.63
N ASP A 254 -11.75 -17.23 17.60
CA ASP A 254 -13.18 -16.87 17.74
C ASP A 254 -14.16 -18.06 17.75
N VAL A 255 -13.70 -19.28 17.45
CA VAL A 255 -14.52 -20.46 17.75
C VAL A 255 -14.35 -20.71 19.25
N GLN A 256 -15.37 -20.32 20.03
CA GLN A 256 -15.51 -20.46 21.49
C GLN A 256 -15.38 -21.90 22.03
N GLU A 257 -14.37 -22.64 21.63
CA GLU A 257 -14.01 -23.92 22.21
C GLU A 257 -12.89 -23.70 23.20
N GLU A 258 -13.04 -24.32 24.38
CA GLU A 258 -12.10 -24.22 25.50
C GLU A 258 -10.64 -24.25 25.03
N PRO A 259 -9.74 -23.45 25.65
CA PRO A 259 -8.33 -23.40 25.27
C PRO A 259 -7.80 -24.83 25.20
N HIS A 260 -7.50 -25.27 23.98
CA HIS A 260 -7.01 -26.62 23.74
C HIS A 260 -5.59 -26.67 24.30
N THR A 261 -5.48 -27.02 25.58
CA THR A 261 -4.22 -27.08 26.32
C THR A 261 -3.31 -28.23 25.85
N GLY A 262 -3.76 -29.03 24.88
CA GLY A 262 -3.09 -30.24 24.42
C GLY A 262 -2.30 -30.06 23.12
N TYR A 263 -1.16 -30.74 23.05
CA TYR A 263 -0.42 -30.99 21.81
C TYR A 263 -1.30 -31.77 20.82
N MET A 264 -1.39 -31.28 19.58
CA MET A 264 -2.21 -31.84 18.52
C MET A 264 -1.37 -32.03 17.27
N SER A 265 -1.40 -33.24 16.70
CA SER A 265 -0.68 -33.54 15.46
C SER A 265 -1.17 -32.68 14.30
N ARG A 266 -0.28 -32.40 13.34
CA ARG A 266 -0.60 -31.60 12.15
C ARG A 266 -1.81 -32.14 11.39
N ALA A 267 -1.93 -33.46 11.25
CA ALA A 267 -3.05 -34.11 10.58
C ALA A 267 -4.39 -33.88 11.32
N ALA A 268 -4.36 -33.91 12.65
CA ALA A 268 -5.54 -33.63 13.47
C ALA A 268 -5.96 -32.15 13.39
N TYR A 269 -4.99 -31.22 13.45
CA TYR A 269 -5.29 -29.80 13.29
C TYR A 269 -5.80 -29.48 11.88
N ARG A 270 -5.18 -30.05 10.84
CA ARG A 270 -5.65 -29.96 9.46
C ARG A 270 -7.09 -30.44 9.34
N LYS A 271 -7.40 -31.62 9.87
CA LYS A 271 -8.76 -32.17 9.84
C LYS A 271 -9.75 -31.22 10.51
N ARG A 272 -9.39 -30.64 11.67
CA ARG A 272 -10.22 -29.67 12.37
C ARG A 272 -10.51 -28.41 11.53
N LEU A 273 -9.50 -27.87 10.84
CA LEU A 273 -9.72 -26.73 9.95
C LEU A 273 -10.59 -27.10 8.73
N GLN A 274 -10.47 -28.33 8.21
CA GLN A 274 -11.34 -28.84 7.14
C GLN A 274 -12.78 -29.01 7.61
N ASP A 275 -12.99 -29.60 8.79
CA ASP A 275 -14.30 -29.82 9.40
C ASP A 275 -14.99 -28.46 9.69
N ALA A 276 -14.21 -27.42 10.02
CA ALA A 276 -14.70 -26.04 10.20
C ALA A 276 -14.90 -25.25 8.90
N GLY A 277 -14.60 -25.81 7.72
CA GLY A 277 -14.70 -25.10 6.44
C GLY A 277 -13.65 -24.00 6.23
N LEU A 278 -12.60 -23.95 7.07
CA LEU A 278 -11.52 -22.95 7.02
C LEU A 278 -10.33 -23.38 6.16
N LEU A 279 -10.31 -24.63 5.69
CA LEU A 279 -9.25 -25.17 4.85
C LEU A 279 -9.82 -25.90 3.64
N GLN A 280 -9.47 -25.44 2.44
CA GLN A 280 -9.86 -26.08 1.18
C GLN A 280 -9.08 -27.38 0.95
N ARG A 281 -9.53 -28.20 -0.02
CA ARG A 281 -8.96 -29.54 -0.28
C ARG A 281 -7.49 -29.51 -0.72
N ASP A 282 -7.07 -28.45 -1.40
CA ASP A 282 -5.73 -28.25 -1.97
C ASP A 282 -4.77 -27.48 -1.03
N GLN A 283 -5.28 -26.91 0.04
CA GLN A 283 -4.50 -26.24 1.08
C GLN A 283 -3.94 -27.24 2.10
N ASP A 284 -2.88 -26.85 2.82
CA ASP A 284 -2.28 -27.65 3.89
C ASP A 284 -1.87 -26.76 5.08
N VAL A 285 -1.66 -27.41 6.22
CA VAL A 285 -1.14 -26.82 7.45
C VAL A 285 0.36 -27.06 7.51
N PHE A 286 1.11 -26.07 7.97
CA PHE A 286 2.55 -26.21 8.18
C PHE A 286 2.96 -25.67 9.54
N HIS A 287 4.11 -26.10 10.02
CA HIS A 287 4.68 -25.54 11.24
C HIS A 287 5.35 -24.19 10.95
N ILE A 288 5.17 -23.22 11.84
CA ILE A 288 5.89 -21.94 11.83
C ILE A 288 7.38 -22.18 12.08
N ILE A 289 7.68 -23.03 13.07
CA ILE A 289 9.01 -23.55 13.35
C ILE A 289 8.94 -25.04 13.04
N ALA A 290 9.75 -25.55 12.10
CA ALA A 290 9.65 -26.95 11.71
C ALA A 290 9.98 -27.89 12.87
N SER A 291 9.37 -29.08 12.91
CA SER A 291 9.69 -30.08 13.94
C SER A 291 11.16 -30.52 13.93
N ALA A 292 11.82 -30.47 12.76
CA ALA A 292 13.25 -30.71 12.63
C ALA A 292 14.12 -29.62 13.32
N ASN A 293 13.54 -28.47 13.66
CA ASN A 293 14.18 -27.34 14.33
C ASN A 293 13.58 -27.07 15.73
N GLY A 294 12.87 -28.05 16.29
CA GLY A 294 12.29 -28.00 17.63
C GLY A 294 10.90 -27.39 17.75
N GLY A 295 10.20 -27.17 16.64
CA GLY A 295 8.79 -26.80 16.67
C GLY A 295 7.88 -27.97 17.08
N PRO A 296 7.03 -27.81 18.11
CA PRO A 296 6.17 -28.89 18.58
C PRO A 296 4.90 -29.03 17.74
N ASP A 297 4.25 -30.19 17.85
CA ASP A 297 2.91 -30.42 17.32
C ASP A 297 1.86 -29.72 18.19
N HIS A 298 1.70 -28.40 18.03
CA HIS A 298 0.80 -27.55 18.81
C HIS A 298 0.03 -26.58 17.89
N PRO A 299 -1.26 -26.29 18.14
CA PRO A 299 -2.05 -25.29 17.39
C PRO A 299 -1.32 -23.96 17.14
N ASP A 300 -0.78 -23.36 18.21
CA ASP A 300 0.02 -22.13 18.14
C ASP A 300 1.29 -22.22 17.28
N SER A 301 1.78 -23.44 17.01
CA SER A 301 2.96 -23.69 16.18
C SER A 301 2.60 -23.93 14.72
N TYR A 302 1.32 -23.88 14.35
CA TYR A 302 0.86 -24.09 12.98
C TYR A 302 0.42 -22.80 12.28
N LEU A 303 0.72 -22.72 10.99
CA LEU A 303 0.21 -21.72 10.08
C LEU A 303 -0.67 -22.42 9.02
N GLY A 304 -1.85 -21.85 8.79
CA GLY A 304 -2.88 -22.44 7.92
C GLY A 304 -2.82 -21.93 6.48
N ALA A 305 -3.61 -22.57 5.62
CA ALA A 305 -4.06 -22.05 4.32
C ALA A 305 -3.01 -21.77 3.22
N LEU A 306 -1.79 -22.32 3.31
CA LEU A 306 -0.85 -22.28 2.18
C LEU A 306 -1.03 -23.49 1.25
N GLY A 307 -0.73 -23.29 -0.03
CA GLY A 307 -0.81 -24.36 -1.03
C GLY A 307 0.12 -25.53 -0.70
N ALA A 308 -0.36 -26.77 -0.83
CA ALA A 308 0.41 -27.97 -0.47
C ALA A 308 1.73 -28.12 -1.26
N SER A 309 1.81 -27.54 -2.47
CA SER A 309 3.04 -27.47 -3.27
C SER A 309 4.10 -26.57 -2.62
N PHE A 310 3.70 -25.38 -2.17
CA PHE A 310 4.57 -24.44 -1.46
C PHE A 310 5.15 -25.08 -0.20
N ASN A 311 4.30 -25.70 0.62
CA ASN A 311 4.72 -26.34 1.88
C ASN A 311 5.75 -27.45 1.67
N ARG A 312 5.60 -28.26 0.62
CA ARG A 312 6.58 -29.30 0.28
C ARG A 312 7.91 -28.71 -0.22
N SER A 313 7.87 -27.55 -0.87
CA SER A 313 9.07 -26.93 -1.45
C SER A 313 9.97 -26.26 -0.41
N ILE A 314 9.39 -25.69 0.66
CA ILE A 314 10.16 -24.99 1.70
C ILE A 314 10.81 -25.96 2.70
N GLY A 315 10.10 -27.02 3.12
CA GLY A 315 10.58 -27.93 4.15
C GLY A 315 11.00 -27.22 5.45
N CYS A 316 12.02 -27.74 6.14
CA CYS A 316 12.54 -27.18 7.41
C CYS A 316 13.61 -26.09 7.25
N ARG A 317 13.92 -25.67 6.01
CA ARG A 317 15.04 -24.75 5.73
C ARG A 317 14.65 -23.27 5.80
N PHE A 318 13.36 -22.97 5.96
CA PHE A 318 12.81 -21.63 5.81
C PHE A 318 11.91 -21.22 6.98
N ASP A 319 12.20 -21.70 8.20
CA ASP A 319 11.45 -21.30 9.40
C ASP A 319 11.38 -19.78 9.54
N ALA A 320 12.46 -19.05 9.25
CA ALA A 320 12.47 -17.59 9.29
C ALA A 320 11.41 -16.98 8.35
N LEU A 321 11.25 -17.51 7.13
CA LEU A 321 10.21 -17.07 6.21
C LEU A 321 8.81 -17.41 6.74
N CYS A 322 8.63 -18.61 7.31
CA CYS A 322 7.38 -18.99 7.95
C CYS A 322 7.01 -18.08 9.12
N CYS A 323 7.99 -17.71 9.97
CA CYS A 323 7.81 -16.73 11.04
C CYS A 323 7.41 -15.36 10.50
N PHE A 324 8.06 -14.90 9.42
CA PHE A 324 7.69 -13.64 8.77
C PHE A 324 6.25 -13.64 8.26
N ILE A 325 5.82 -14.70 7.57
CA ILE A 325 4.42 -14.84 7.09
C ILE A 325 3.45 -14.95 8.28
N ALA A 326 3.85 -15.61 9.37
CA ALA A 326 3.02 -15.80 10.55
C ALA A 326 2.80 -14.51 11.36
N GLY A 327 3.68 -13.52 11.20
CA GLY A 327 3.68 -12.30 12.00
C GLY A 327 4.31 -12.50 13.38
N LEU A 328 4.53 -11.39 14.08
CA LEU A 328 5.27 -11.35 15.34
C LEU A 328 4.57 -12.16 16.44
N GLU A 329 3.30 -11.85 16.68
CA GLU A 329 2.53 -12.46 17.77
C GLU A 329 2.50 -13.99 17.67
N LYS A 330 2.23 -14.51 16.46
CA LYS A 330 2.15 -15.96 16.23
C LYS A 330 3.52 -16.62 16.36
N THR A 331 4.55 -15.95 15.88
CA THR A 331 5.93 -16.42 16.02
C THR A 331 6.30 -16.52 17.50
N GLU A 332 5.95 -15.53 18.32
CA GLU A 332 6.21 -15.57 19.76
C GLU A 332 5.45 -16.69 20.47
N LYS A 333 4.17 -16.91 20.12
CA LYS A 333 3.40 -18.07 20.62
C LYS A 333 4.09 -19.38 20.23
N ALA A 334 4.52 -19.53 18.98
CA ALA A 334 5.22 -20.72 18.50
C ALA A 334 6.55 -20.97 19.25
N VAL A 335 7.37 -19.92 19.45
CA VAL A 335 8.62 -20.00 20.22
C VAL A 335 8.36 -20.41 21.66
N ARG A 336 7.35 -19.81 22.31
CA ARG A 336 6.96 -20.14 23.69
C ARG A 336 6.59 -21.62 23.82
N ARG A 337 5.79 -22.14 22.89
CA ARG A 337 5.42 -23.58 22.88
C ARG A 337 6.62 -24.48 22.61
N ALA A 338 7.55 -24.07 21.75
CA ALA A 338 8.77 -24.84 21.49
C ALA A 338 9.65 -24.97 22.74
N LEU A 339 9.83 -23.88 23.49
CA LEU A 339 10.56 -23.88 24.75
C LEU A 339 9.84 -24.68 25.85
N GLU A 340 8.51 -24.59 25.92
CA GLU A 340 7.69 -25.39 26.84
C GLU A 340 7.81 -26.90 26.54
N ALA A 341 7.70 -27.29 25.27
CA ALA A 341 7.84 -28.67 24.83
C ALA A 341 9.24 -29.23 25.14
N GLU A 342 10.27 -28.42 24.91
CA GLU A 342 11.65 -28.75 25.29
C GLU A 342 11.79 -28.98 26.80
N ARG A 343 11.27 -28.05 27.63
CA ARG A 343 11.31 -28.18 29.09
C ARG A 343 10.62 -29.45 29.56
N LEU A 344 9.43 -29.74 29.02
CA LEU A 344 8.67 -30.95 29.34
C LEU A 344 9.47 -32.20 28.98
N TYR A 345 10.01 -32.28 27.77
CA TYR A 345 10.81 -33.41 27.33
C TYR A 345 12.08 -33.60 28.18
N ARG A 346 12.78 -32.53 28.53
CA ARG A 346 13.97 -32.59 29.40
C ARG A 346 13.61 -33.07 30.81
N SER A 347 12.45 -32.68 31.34
CA SER A 347 11.98 -33.10 32.67
C SER A 347 11.48 -34.55 32.71
N ASP A 348 10.85 -35.01 31.63
CA ASP A 348 10.30 -36.37 31.52
C ASP A 348 10.41 -36.85 30.06
N PRO A 349 11.52 -37.53 29.69
CA PRO A 349 11.73 -38.04 28.35
C PRO A 349 10.71 -39.11 27.92
N ALA A 350 9.97 -39.71 28.86
CA ALA A 350 8.90 -40.66 28.55
C ALA A 350 7.63 -39.94 28.08
N ARG A 351 7.39 -38.72 28.55
CA ARG A 351 6.38 -37.78 28.02
C ARG A 351 6.86 -37.11 26.74
N LYS A 352 7.26 -37.89 25.75
CA LYS A 352 7.55 -37.33 24.43
C LYS A 352 6.28 -36.60 23.95
N PRO A 353 6.30 -35.25 23.80
CA PRO A 353 5.34 -34.64 22.89
C PRO A 353 5.51 -35.41 21.58
N ARG A 354 4.43 -35.72 20.86
CA ARG A 354 4.51 -36.55 19.64
C ARG A 354 5.37 -35.84 18.57
N VAL A 355 6.69 -35.93 18.69
CA VAL A 355 7.66 -35.43 17.72
C VAL A 355 7.89 -36.58 16.75
N TYR A 356 7.47 -36.37 15.51
CA TYR A 356 7.23 -37.40 14.48
C TYR A 356 8.49 -38.11 13.92
N SER A 357 9.59 -38.13 14.65
CA SER A 357 10.90 -38.51 14.13
C SER A 357 11.46 -39.75 14.84
N LYS A 358 11.97 -40.71 14.07
CA LYS A 358 12.80 -41.83 14.58
C LYS A 358 14.13 -41.32 15.16
N SER A 359 14.59 -40.17 14.72
CA SER A 359 15.76 -39.48 15.26
C SER A 359 15.41 -38.78 16.58
N PRO A 360 16.39 -38.58 17.48
CA PRO A 360 16.21 -37.74 18.66
C PRO A 360 15.57 -36.40 18.27
N PRO A 361 14.62 -35.88 19.06
CA PRO A 361 14.06 -34.57 18.78
C PRO A 361 15.18 -33.53 18.83
N VAL A 362 15.20 -32.65 17.83
CA VAL A 362 16.03 -31.44 17.89
C VAL A 362 15.30 -30.48 18.82
N PHE A 363 15.95 -30.04 19.88
CA PHE A 363 15.36 -29.02 20.75
C PHE A 363 15.42 -27.65 20.09
N TYR A 364 14.48 -26.77 20.44
CA TYR A 364 14.49 -25.42 19.90
C TYR A 364 15.81 -24.73 20.24
N SER A 365 16.25 -24.78 21.50
CA SER A 365 17.53 -24.19 21.94
C SER A 365 18.77 -24.72 21.20
N GLU A 366 18.68 -25.89 20.59
CA GLU A 366 19.77 -26.59 19.90
C GLU A 366 19.63 -26.55 18.38
N ASN A 367 18.64 -25.84 17.84
CA ASN A 367 18.49 -25.73 16.39
C ASN A 367 19.64 -24.91 15.76
N ALA A 368 19.85 -25.10 14.45
CA ALA A 368 20.97 -24.48 13.75
C ALA A 368 20.99 -22.94 13.86
N TYR A 369 19.82 -22.30 13.90
CA TYR A 369 19.70 -20.84 14.00
C TYR A 369 20.17 -20.32 15.36
N ASN A 370 19.80 -21.03 16.43
CA ASN A 370 20.17 -20.70 17.81
C ASN A 370 21.64 -21.01 18.08
N LEU A 371 22.15 -22.13 17.57
CA LEU A 371 23.58 -22.46 17.63
C LEU A 371 24.43 -21.39 16.91
N GLN A 372 24.01 -20.93 15.73
CA GLN A 372 24.70 -19.86 15.02
C GLN A 372 24.68 -18.54 15.79
N ALA A 373 23.59 -18.25 16.52
CA ALA A 373 23.46 -17.05 17.35
C ALA A 373 24.19 -17.16 18.70
N GLY A 374 24.58 -18.37 19.11
CA GLY A 374 25.12 -18.65 20.45
C GLY A 374 24.08 -18.51 21.58
N ARG A 375 22.80 -18.38 21.25
CA ARG A 375 21.67 -18.24 22.20
C ARG A 375 20.33 -18.54 21.53
N CYS A 376 19.29 -18.72 22.33
CA CYS A 376 17.92 -18.81 21.84
C CYS A 376 17.48 -17.47 21.23
N LEU A 377 16.98 -17.53 20.00
CA LEU A 377 16.38 -16.40 19.32
C LEU A 377 14.95 -16.17 19.81
N THR A 378 14.58 -14.90 19.92
CA THR A 378 13.21 -14.48 20.22
C THR A 378 12.33 -14.55 18.96
N GLY A 379 11.01 -14.41 19.14
CA GLY A 379 10.10 -14.35 18.00
C GLY A 379 10.38 -13.15 17.08
N ALA A 380 10.66 -11.97 17.66
CA ALA A 380 11.04 -10.78 16.91
C ALA A 380 12.31 -10.97 16.07
N GLU A 381 13.31 -11.67 16.60
CA GLU A 381 14.57 -11.92 15.87
C GLU A 381 14.38 -12.89 14.71
N LEU A 382 13.54 -13.92 14.90
CA LEU A 382 13.18 -14.83 13.81
C LEU A 382 12.39 -14.11 12.72
N LEU A 383 11.44 -13.25 13.10
CA LEU A 383 10.67 -12.42 12.19
C LEU A 383 11.60 -11.53 11.35
N GLU A 384 12.55 -10.85 11.99
CA GLU A 384 13.49 -9.95 11.31
C GLU A 384 14.41 -10.71 10.35
N ARG A 385 14.90 -11.90 10.75
CA ARG A 385 15.63 -12.80 9.84
C ARG A 385 14.79 -13.21 8.63
N GLY A 386 13.50 -13.45 8.84
CA GLY A 386 12.54 -13.74 7.77
C GLY A 386 12.37 -12.58 6.81
N ARG A 387 12.20 -11.36 7.35
CA ARG A 387 12.12 -10.12 6.58
C ARG A 387 13.36 -9.91 5.72
N LEU A 388 14.55 -10.08 6.29
CA LEU A 388 15.83 -10.00 5.57
C LEU A 388 15.95 -11.09 4.49
N THR A 389 15.50 -12.32 4.77
CA THR A 389 15.52 -13.42 3.80
C THR A 389 14.59 -13.11 2.62
N CYS A 390 13.39 -12.60 2.88
CA CYS A 390 12.44 -12.17 1.86
C CYS A 390 13.02 -11.02 1.02
N TYR A 391 13.56 -9.99 1.68
CA TYR A 391 14.25 -8.88 1.02
C TYR A 391 15.37 -9.38 0.10
N GLN A 392 16.23 -10.27 0.59
CA GLN A 392 17.32 -10.85 -0.20
C GLN A 392 16.80 -11.68 -1.37
N ALA A 393 15.76 -12.48 -1.19
CA ALA A 393 15.20 -13.30 -2.25
C ALA A 393 14.57 -12.44 -3.36
N CYS A 394 13.82 -11.40 -2.99
CA CYS A 394 13.11 -10.54 -3.92
C CYS A 394 14.03 -9.51 -4.61
N LEU A 395 14.96 -8.91 -3.88
CA LEU A 395 15.75 -7.79 -4.40
C LEU A 395 17.12 -8.19 -4.92
N ARG A 396 17.75 -9.25 -4.43
CA ARG A 396 19.09 -9.65 -4.92
C ARG A 396 19.14 -9.93 -6.43
N PRO A 397 18.11 -10.51 -7.08
CA PRO A 397 18.11 -10.67 -8.54
C PRO A 397 17.98 -9.34 -9.30
N VAL A 398 17.37 -8.33 -8.67
CA VAL A 398 17.06 -7.03 -9.27
C VAL A 398 18.13 -5.98 -8.95
N TRP A 399 18.86 -6.17 -7.84
CA TRP A 399 19.85 -5.22 -7.33
C TRP A 399 20.97 -4.88 -8.31
N PRO A 400 21.58 -5.85 -9.04
CA PRO A 400 22.57 -5.52 -10.07
C PRO A 400 21.98 -4.68 -11.21
N LYS A 401 20.71 -4.90 -11.55
CA LYS A 401 20.01 -4.11 -12.58
C LYS A 401 19.75 -2.68 -12.09
N LEU A 402 19.37 -2.51 -10.82
CA LEU A 402 19.19 -1.20 -10.19
C LEU A 402 20.51 -0.42 -10.11
N GLN A 403 21.62 -1.05 -9.72
CA GLN A 403 22.95 -0.42 -9.71
C GLN A 403 23.47 -0.06 -11.11
N SER A 404 23.01 -0.76 -12.14
CA SER A 404 23.36 -0.44 -13.54
C SER A 404 22.52 0.70 -14.13
N SER A 405 21.43 1.10 -13.46
CA SER A 405 20.62 2.23 -13.91
C SER A 405 21.41 3.55 -13.77
N ARG A 406 21.48 4.32 -14.87
CA ARG A 406 22.29 5.56 -14.96
C ARG A 406 22.04 6.55 -13.81
N GLY A 407 20.81 6.61 -13.30
CA GLY A 407 20.44 7.53 -12.22
C GLY A 407 21.19 7.31 -10.91
N LEU A 408 21.47 6.06 -10.52
CA LEU A 408 22.17 5.76 -9.26
C LEU A 408 23.66 6.08 -9.33
N LYS A 409 24.27 5.97 -10.52
CA LYS A 409 25.66 6.39 -10.75
C LYS A 409 25.81 7.90 -10.73
N GLU A 410 24.89 8.63 -11.35
CA GLU A 410 24.88 10.11 -11.32
C GLU A 410 24.66 10.64 -9.90
N GLN A 411 23.78 10.01 -9.11
CA GLN A 411 23.52 10.40 -7.73
C GLN A 411 24.70 10.09 -6.79
N GLN A 412 25.39 8.95 -6.98
CA GLN A 412 26.64 8.66 -6.26
C GLN A 412 27.77 9.64 -6.64
N GLN A 413 27.84 10.05 -7.90
CA GLN A 413 28.85 11.00 -8.38
C GLN A 413 28.60 12.42 -7.85
N GLN A 414 27.34 12.81 -7.63
CA GLN A 414 26.96 14.07 -6.98
C GLN A 414 27.26 14.08 -5.47
N LEU A 415 27.18 12.95 -4.78
CA LEU A 415 27.52 12.87 -3.35
C LEU A 415 29.03 12.84 -3.08
N GLN A 416 29.85 12.59 -4.11
CA GLN A 416 31.31 12.60 -4.02
C GLN A 416 31.94 13.94 -4.42
N GLN A 417 31.13 14.88 -4.93
CA GLN A 417 31.51 16.27 -5.22
C GLN A 417 31.01 17.17 -4.09
#